data_AF-A0A1E7HZ77-F1
#
_entry.id   AF-A0A1E7HZ77-F1
#
_cell.length_a   1.000
_cell.length_b   1.000
_cell.length_c   1.000
_cell.angle_alpha   90.00
_cell.angle_beta   90.00
_cell.angle_gamma   90.00
#
_symmetry.space_group_name_H-M   'P 1'
#
loop_
_entity.id
_entity.type
_entity.pdbx_description
1 polymer ?
#
loop_
_entity_poly.entity_id
_entity_poly.type
_entity_poly.pdbx_seq_one_letter_code
_entity_poly.pdbx_strand_id
1 'polypeptide(L)'
;MKTIFIKKDTWIEALPDRLVLPCSVCGCRVDFDYTINDAFWKKVVSSKYIRDVVCLHCLDVMAVAKRENIHEHLEKIHYCGEGKTIELCANTVYFEEK
;
A
#
# COMPACT_ATOMS: atom_id res chain seq x y z
N MET A 1 -18.56 -17.79 -2.63
CA MET A 1 -17.13 -17.51 -2.88
C MET A 1 -16.76 -18.13 -4.21
N LYS A 2 -16.26 -17.36 -5.18
CA LYS A 2 -15.96 -17.87 -6.53
C LYS A 2 -14.47 -18.20 -6.60
N THR A 3 -14.13 -19.48 -6.47
CA THR A 3 -12.75 -19.95 -6.64
C THR A 3 -12.39 -19.87 -8.11
N ILE A 4 -11.35 -19.11 -8.45
CA ILE A 4 -10.85 -18.99 -9.82
C ILE A 4 -9.75 -20.05 -9.99
N PHE A 5 -9.99 -21.04 -10.84
CA PHE A 5 -8.97 -21.99 -11.27
C PHE A 5 -8.24 -21.39 -12.47
N ILE A 6 -6.94 -21.13 -12.33
CA ILE A 6 -6.16 -20.51 -13.40
C ILE A 6 -5.56 -21.60 -14.28
N LYS A 7 -5.77 -21.46 -15.60
CA LYS A 7 -5.20 -22.33 -16.63
C LYS A 7 -3.67 -22.15 -16.64
N LYS A 8 -2.93 -23.25 -16.73
CA LYS A 8 -1.48 -23.36 -16.48
C LYS A 8 -0.57 -22.45 -17.34
N ASP A 9 -1.09 -21.90 -18.45
CA ASP A 9 -0.30 -21.22 -19.47
C ASP A 9 -0.56 -19.70 -19.60
N THR A 10 -1.34 -19.10 -18.69
CA THR A 10 -1.55 -17.66 -18.66
C THR A 10 -0.60 -17.02 -17.66
N TRP A 11 0.25 -16.10 -18.10
CA TRP A 11 1.00 -15.26 -17.16
C TRP A 11 0.00 -14.39 -16.38
N ILE A 12 -0.04 -14.56 -15.07
CA ILE A 12 -0.94 -13.83 -14.18
C ILE A 12 -0.16 -12.63 -13.66
N GLU A 13 -0.79 -11.46 -13.61
CA GLU A 13 -0.24 -10.30 -12.90
C GLU A 13 0.16 -10.74 -11.48
N ALA A 14 1.41 -10.46 -11.11
CA ALA A 14 1.91 -10.84 -9.80
C ALA A 14 1.05 -10.14 -8.73
N LEU A 15 0.38 -10.93 -7.89
CA LEU A 15 -0.29 -10.39 -6.71
C LEU A 15 0.75 -10.21 -5.60
N PRO A 16 0.70 -9.10 -4.86
CA PRO A 16 1.58 -8.93 -3.72
C PRO A 16 1.31 -10.03 -2.70
N ASP A 17 2.39 -10.59 -2.19
CA ASP A 17 2.38 -11.50 -1.06
C ASP A 17 2.64 -10.73 0.23
N ARG A 18 2.68 -11.45 1.35
CA ARG A 18 2.91 -10.82 2.64
C ARG A 18 4.36 -10.35 2.71
N LEU A 19 4.57 -9.03 2.66
CA LEU A 19 5.87 -8.41 2.90
C LEU A 19 6.47 -8.97 4.19
N VAL A 20 7.65 -9.58 4.05
CA VAL A 20 8.41 -10.13 5.18
C VAL A 20 9.11 -9.01 5.95
N LEU A 21 9.44 -7.92 5.26
CA LEU A 21 10.17 -6.79 5.83
C LEU A 21 9.22 -5.89 6.64
N PRO A 22 9.61 -5.50 7.87
CA PRO A 22 8.86 -4.53 8.65
C PRO A 22 8.98 -3.12 8.06
N CYS A 23 8.06 -2.24 8.43
CA CYS A 23 8.15 -0.82 8.13
C CYS A 23 9.44 -0.24 8.73
N SER A 24 10.26 0.44 7.93
CA SER A 24 11.53 1.03 8.39
C SER A 24 11.35 2.29 9.24
N VAL A 25 10.13 2.82 9.33
CA VAL A 25 9.79 3.97 10.17
C VAL A 25 9.34 3.54 11.57
N CYS A 26 8.41 2.59 11.67
CA CYS A 26 7.81 2.18 12.95
C CYS A 26 8.18 0.76 13.40
N GLY A 27 8.83 -0.05 12.56
CA GLY A 27 9.18 -1.44 12.87
C GLY A 27 8.01 -2.43 12.81
N CYS A 28 6.77 -1.96 12.63
CA CYS A 28 5.61 -2.84 12.55
C CYS A 28 5.62 -3.69 11.28
N ARG A 29 5.08 -4.91 11.39
CA ARG A 29 4.79 -5.75 10.22
C ARG A 29 3.76 -5.06 9.33
N VAL A 30 3.96 -5.13 8.02
CA VAL A 30 3.05 -4.55 7.03
C VAL A 30 2.02 -5.60 6.64
N ASP A 31 0.75 -5.34 6.95
CA ASP A 31 -0.39 -6.18 6.52
C ASP A 31 -1.08 -5.66 5.26
N PHE A 32 -0.80 -4.42 4.86
CA PHE A 32 -1.33 -3.80 3.64
C PHE A 32 -0.20 -3.43 2.70
N ASP A 33 -0.20 -4.03 1.51
CA ASP A 33 0.59 -3.53 0.40
C ASP A 33 -0.20 -2.48 -0.38
N TYR A 34 0.48 -1.57 -1.06
CA TYR A 34 -0.16 -0.49 -1.78
C TYR A 34 0.69 0.00 -2.95
N THR A 35 0.02 0.53 -3.96
CA THR A 35 0.66 1.19 -5.11
C THR A 35 0.37 2.67 -5.06
N ILE A 36 1.41 3.49 -5.23
CA ILE A 36 1.32 4.95 -5.25
C ILE A 36 2.25 5.48 -6.32
N ASN A 37 1.88 6.61 -6.93
CA ASN A 37 2.72 7.18 -7.99
C ASN A 37 4.11 7.62 -7.47
N ASP A 38 5.10 7.46 -8.34
CA ASP A 38 6.51 7.74 -8.08
C ASP A 38 6.79 9.20 -7.65
N ALA A 39 6.05 10.15 -8.24
CA ALA A 39 6.24 11.57 -7.98
C ALA A 39 5.84 11.91 -6.54
N PHE A 40 4.72 11.37 -6.08
CA PHE A 40 4.24 11.48 -4.71
C PHE A 40 5.20 10.80 -3.74
N TRP A 41 5.63 9.56 -4.04
CA TRP A 41 6.57 8.82 -3.21
C TRP A 41 7.85 9.63 -2.94
N LYS A 42 8.48 10.16 -4.00
CA LYS A 42 9.70 10.98 -3.92
C LYS A 42 9.46 12.31 -3.19
N LYS A 43 8.27 12.87 -3.32
CA LYS A 43 7.89 14.12 -2.65
C LYS A 43 7.67 13.91 -1.15
N VAL A 44 7.03 12.82 -0.75
CA VAL A 44 6.57 12.58 0.63
C VAL A 44 7.58 11.81 1.47
N VAL A 45 8.15 10.74 0.94
CA VAL A 45 9.05 9.87 1.70
C VAL A 45 10.43 10.51 1.83
N SER A 46 10.99 10.48 3.03
CA SER A 46 12.35 10.96 3.28
C SER A 46 13.37 10.16 2.45
N SER A 47 14.43 10.81 1.98
CA SER A 47 15.52 10.14 1.25
C SER A 47 16.13 8.98 2.03
N LYS A 48 16.06 9.02 3.37
CA LYS A 48 16.47 7.92 4.25
C LYS A 48 15.69 6.63 4.01
N TYR A 49 14.40 6.72 3.68
CA TYR A 49 13.48 5.58 3.57
C TYR A 49 13.01 5.31 2.13
N ILE A 50 13.60 5.98 1.13
CA ILE A 50 13.08 5.99 -0.24
C ILE A 50 13.12 4.62 -0.93
N ARG A 51 13.99 3.71 -0.45
CA ARG A 51 14.14 2.33 -0.94
C ARG A 51 13.65 1.30 0.08
N ASP A 52 13.09 1.76 1.19
CA ASP A 52 12.66 0.91 2.28
C ASP A 52 11.16 0.64 2.21
N VAL A 53 10.73 -0.41 2.90
CA VAL A 53 9.30 -0.65 3.15
C VAL A 53 8.79 0.39 4.14
N VAL A 54 7.75 1.11 3.75
CA VAL A 54 7.00 2.03 4.62
C VAL A 54 5.57 1.51 4.69
N CYS A 55 4.98 1.42 5.88
CA CYS A 55 3.57 1.05 5.97
C CYS A 55 2.67 2.22 5.59
N LEU A 56 1.45 1.92 5.12
CA LEU A 56 0.47 2.92 4.69
C LEU A 56 0.22 4.00 5.76
N HIS A 57 0.18 3.62 7.04
CA HIS A 57 0.03 4.57 8.14
C HIS A 57 1.20 5.55 8.26
N CYS A 58 2.45 5.08 8.20
CA CYS A 58 3.61 5.97 8.27
C CYS A 58 3.72 6.87 7.03
N LEU A 59 3.30 6.37 5.87
CA LEU A 59 3.20 7.18 4.66
C LEU A 59 2.17 8.30 4.83
N ASP A 60 0.99 8.00 5.37
CA ASP A 60 -0.06 8.99 5.66
C ASP A 60 0.43 10.09 6.60
N VAL A 61 1.08 9.71 7.71
CA VAL A 61 1.67 10.68 8.66
C VAL A 61 2.70 11.58 7.97
N MET A 62 3.54 11.03 7.09
CA MET A 62 4.51 11.82 6.33
C MET A 62 3.83 12.75 5.30
N ALA A 63 2.75 12.30 4.67
CA ALA A 63 1.98 13.10 3.72
C ALA A 63 1.31 14.28 4.41
N VAL A 64 0.63 14.03 5.55
CA VAL A 64 0.00 15.07 6.37
C VAL A 64 1.02 16.12 6.82
N ALA A 65 2.21 15.69 7.26
CA ALA A 65 3.29 16.61 7.65
C ALA A 65 3.75 17.53 6.49
N LYS A 66 3.57 17.08 5.24
CA LYS A 66 3.88 17.83 4.02
C LYS A 66 2.67 18.51 3.38
N ARG A 67 1.50 18.46 4.02
CA ARG A 67 0.21 18.97 3.53
C ARG A 67 -0.22 18.32 2.21
N GLU A 68 0.10 17.04 2.06
CA GLU A 68 -0.30 16.21 0.93
C GLU A 68 -1.39 15.22 1.36
N ASN A 69 -2.26 14.85 0.42
CA ASN A 69 -3.33 13.88 0.65
C ASN A 69 -3.01 12.56 -0.07
N ILE A 70 -2.79 11.46 0.67
CA ILE A 70 -2.45 10.17 0.06
C ILE A 70 -3.57 9.63 -0.85
N HIS A 71 -4.83 9.96 -0.56
CA HIS A 71 -5.99 9.38 -1.22
C HIS A 71 -5.97 9.64 -2.73
N GLU A 72 -5.56 10.85 -3.15
CA GLU A 72 -5.52 11.25 -4.56
C GLU A 72 -4.42 10.56 -5.36
N HIS A 73 -3.54 9.83 -4.69
CA HIS A 73 -2.36 9.20 -5.28
C HIS A 73 -2.33 7.68 -5.14
N LEU A 74 -3.14 7.11 -4.26
CA LEU A 74 -3.29 5.67 -4.08
C LEU A 74 -3.94 5.04 -5.32
N GLU A 75 -3.22 4.11 -5.95
CA GLU A 75 -3.68 3.42 -7.15
C GLU A 75 -4.35 2.08 -6.79
N LYS A 76 -3.74 1.32 -5.88
CA LYS A 76 -4.22 0.02 -5.40
C LYS A 76 -3.87 -0.17 -3.93
N ILE A 77 -4.71 -0.89 -3.19
CA ILE A 77 -4.42 -1.37 -1.83
C ILE A 77 -4.73 -2.85 -1.77
N HIS A 78 -3.81 -3.64 -1.23
CA HIS A 78 -3.98 -5.07 -1.02
C HIS A 78 -3.81 -5.42 0.45
N TYR A 79 -4.78 -6.08 1.05
CA TYR A 79 -4.60 -6.74 2.34
C TYR A 79 -3.92 -8.10 2.13
N CYS A 80 -2.73 -8.27 2.72
CA CYS A 80 -1.91 -9.48 2.62
C CYS A 80 -2.07 -10.35 3.86
N GLY A 81 -3.12 -11.18 3.85
CA GLY A 81 -3.41 -12.14 4.90
C GLY A 81 -2.67 -13.47 4.74
N GLU A 82 -2.86 -14.39 5.68
CA GLU A 82 -2.30 -15.73 5.57
C GLU A 82 -3.01 -16.53 4.46
N GLY A 83 -2.26 -16.87 3.41
CA GLY A 83 -2.74 -17.66 2.28
C GLY A 83 -3.74 -16.93 1.37
N LYS A 84 -3.90 -15.61 1.50
CA LYS A 84 -4.81 -14.81 0.68
C LYS A 84 -4.36 -13.36 0.55
N THR A 85 -4.57 -12.80 -0.63
CA THR A 85 -4.43 -11.37 -0.90
C THR A 85 -5.79 -10.85 -1.34
N ILE A 86 -6.24 -9.74 -0.75
CA ILE A 86 -7.54 -9.12 -1.05
C ILE A 86 -7.27 -7.70 -1.55
N GLU A 87 -7.62 -7.42 -2.80
CA GLU A 87 -7.62 -6.05 -3.32
C GLU A 87 -8.80 -5.27 -2.73
N LEU A 88 -8.51 -4.08 -2.21
CA LEU A 88 -9.47 -3.19 -1.59
C LEU A 88 -9.69 -1.97 -2.50
N CYS A 89 -10.95 -1.67 -2.77
CA CYS A 89 -11.36 -0.48 -3.48
C CYS A 89 -12.07 0.48 -2.52
N ALA A 90 -11.65 1.74 -2.52
CA ALA A 90 -12.35 2.78 -1.76
C ALA A 90 -13.68 3.10 -2.45
N ASN A 91 -14.81 2.81 -1.78
CA ASN A 91 -16.14 3.19 -2.27
C ASN A 91 -16.57 4.56 -1.77
N THR A 92 -16.05 5.01 -0.63
CA THR A 92 -16.39 6.27 0.02
C THR A 92 -15.21 6.70 0.87
N VAL A 93 -14.98 8.01 0.92
CA VAL A 93 -13.90 8.62 1.70
C VAL A 93 -14.50 9.64 2.64
N TYR A 94 -14.05 9.61 3.88
CA TYR A 94 -14.47 10.54 4.92
C TYR A 94 -13.27 11.40 5.32
N PHE A 95 -13.53 12.68 5.50
CA PHE A 95 -12.54 13.64 5.99
C PHE A 95 -13.06 14.17 7.33
N GLU A 96 -12.19 14.18 8.33
CA GLU A 96 -12.48 14.89 9.58
C GLU A 96 -12.29 16.39 9.34
N GLU A 97 -13.34 17.18 9.58
CA GLU A 97 -13.21 18.64 9.62
C GLU A 97 -12.39 19.02 10.86
N LYS A 98 -11.32 19.79 10.66
CA LYS A 98 -10.48 20.36 11.73
C LYS A 98 -10.88 21.79 12.04
#